data_AF-A0A246GH74-F1
#
_entry.id   AF-A0A246GH74-F1
#
_cell.length_a   1.000
_cell.length_b   1.000
_cell.length_c   1.000
_cell.angle_alpha   90.00
_cell.angle_beta   90.00
_cell.angle_gamma   90.00
#
_symmetry.space_group_name_H-M   'P 1'
#
loop_
_entity.id
_entity.type
_entity.pdbx_description
1 polymer ?
#
loop_
_entity_poly.entity_id
_entity_poly.type
_entity_poly.pdbx_seq_one_letter_code
_entity_poly.pdbx_strand_id
1 'polypeptide(L)'
;MSRTRIVGGKITEIVGGEYNIYSTGDIIYNSQKEVTETAKEGIKYGTPESPPLGPKPEIKPKCLVYFRPHDNYDGEFGFDWLRTGETKKKGDSWFGNIMGKYYESDNVTIFKDTNHWNTNFKKDLRMYDRLLRNYTLFNIPWKQKKGKNAFIYPTPIITLLEGKTATFNLKIEIEKLPKKLTLEFKEKEASKHLSLNVQQIGGLSIGKHTKSNFLKIT
;
A
#
# COMPACT_ATOMS: atom_id res chain seq x y z
N MET A 1 0.16 11.87 -11.85
CA MET A 1 -0.69 12.70 -12.71
C MET A 1 -0.55 14.13 -12.22
N SER A 2 -0.17 15.08 -13.07
CA SER A 2 -0.02 16.50 -12.70
C SER A 2 -1.21 17.31 -13.21
N ARG A 3 -1.58 18.37 -12.49
CA ARG A 3 -2.59 19.35 -12.91
C ARG A 3 -2.00 20.74 -12.73
N THR A 4 -2.07 21.55 -13.78
CA THR A 4 -1.69 22.96 -13.76
C THR A 4 -2.90 23.80 -14.14
N ARG A 5 -3.18 24.87 -13.38
CA ARG A 5 -4.23 25.85 -13.69
C ARG A 5 -3.60 27.23 -13.71
N ILE A 6 -3.80 27.96 -14.81
CA ILE A 6 -3.33 29.34 -14.99
C ILE A 6 -4.56 30.23 -15.19
N VAL A 7 -4.65 31.34 -14.46
CA VAL A 7 -5.80 32.26 -14.50
C VAL A 7 -5.26 33.69 -14.61
N GLY A 8 -5.67 34.43 -15.64
CA GLY A 8 -5.27 35.82 -15.86
C GLY A 8 -6.08 36.86 -15.06
N GLY A 9 -7.03 36.40 -14.25
CA GLY A 9 -7.91 37.22 -13.42
C GLY A 9 -8.01 36.70 -11.99
N LYS A 10 -9.07 37.09 -11.27
CA LYS A 10 -9.29 36.70 -9.87
C LYS A 10 -9.75 35.25 -9.73
N ILE A 11 -9.18 34.52 -8.78
CA ILE A 11 -9.70 33.23 -8.30
C ILE A 11 -10.42 33.46 -6.97
N THR A 12 -11.63 32.94 -6.84
CA THR A 12 -12.40 32.88 -5.58
C THR A 12 -12.87 31.45 -5.37
N GLU A 13 -12.50 30.82 -4.25
CA GLU A 13 -12.97 29.50 -3.84
C GLU A 13 -13.73 29.63 -2.51
N ILE A 14 -14.95 29.10 -2.45
CA ILE A 14 -15.83 29.16 -1.27
C ILE A 14 -16.26 27.75 -0.94
N VAL A 15 -15.96 27.31 0.28
CA VAL A 15 -16.25 25.95 0.77
C VAL A 15 -17.17 26.06 1.98
N GLY A 16 -18.34 25.40 1.92
CA GLY A 16 -19.32 25.39 3.02
C GLY A 16 -19.02 24.38 4.13
N GLY A 17 -17.94 23.63 4.00
CA GLY A 17 -17.49 22.62 4.94
C GLY A 17 -15.98 22.66 5.12
N GLU A 18 -15.36 21.53 5.42
CA GLU A 18 -13.91 21.45 5.63
C GLU A 18 -13.14 21.59 4.30
N TYR A 19 -12.01 22.29 4.36
CA TYR A 19 -11.07 22.43 3.25
C TYR A 19 -9.68 21.98 3.73
N ASN A 20 -9.17 20.92 3.14
CA ASN A 20 -7.90 20.31 3.52
C ASN A 20 -6.98 20.18 2.30
N ILE A 21 -5.74 20.65 2.41
CA ILE A 21 -4.71 20.53 1.38
C ILE A 21 -3.63 19.59 1.89
N TYR A 22 -3.32 18.56 1.09
CA TYR A 22 -2.33 17.53 1.44
C TYR A 22 -1.31 17.41 0.32
N SER A 23 -0.03 17.36 0.68
CA SER A 23 1.07 17.13 -0.26
C SER A 23 2.07 16.14 0.30
N THR A 24 2.68 15.34 -0.57
CA THR A 24 3.83 14.50 -0.22
C THR A 24 5.14 15.29 -0.21
N GLY A 25 5.16 16.46 -0.85
CA GLY A 25 6.25 17.43 -0.82
C GLY A 25 5.79 18.76 -0.25
N ASP A 26 6.50 19.83 -0.57
CA ASP A 26 6.18 21.16 -0.05
C ASP A 26 4.86 21.69 -0.63
N ILE A 27 4.14 22.47 0.18
CA ILE A 27 3.05 23.33 -0.28
C ILE A 27 3.59 24.76 -0.20
N ILE A 28 3.70 25.43 -1.35
CA ILE A 28 4.33 26.75 -1.44
C ILE A 28 3.28 27.77 -1.91
N TYR A 29 3.02 28.78 -1.09
CA TYR A 29 2.21 29.94 -1.44
C TYR A 29 3.12 31.13 -1.75
N ASN A 30 3.06 31.64 -2.97
CA ASN A 30 3.80 32.83 -3.38
C ASN A 30 2.82 33.95 -3.75
N SER A 31 3.04 35.15 -3.20
CA SER A 31 2.27 36.36 -3.51
C SER A 31 3.24 37.54 -3.66
N GLN A 32 2.99 38.41 -4.64
CA GLN A 32 3.79 39.62 -4.84
C GLN A 32 3.45 40.73 -3.84
N LYS A 33 2.32 40.62 -3.12
CA LYS A 33 1.85 41.67 -2.23
C LYS A 33 1.73 41.16 -0.80
N GLU A 34 0.72 40.35 -0.51
CA GLU A 34 0.46 39.80 0.82
C GLU A 34 -0.22 38.43 0.72
N VAL A 35 -0.04 37.63 1.77
CA VAL A 35 -0.81 36.41 2.05
C VAL A 35 -1.47 36.63 3.40
N THR A 36 -2.80 36.60 3.45
CA THR A 36 -3.58 36.86 4.66
C THR A 36 -4.41 35.64 5.00
N GLU A 37 -4.15 35.07 6.17
CA GLU A 37 -4.97 34.00 6.76
C GLU A 37 -5.77 34.58 7.93
N THR A 38 -7.05 34.26 8.01
CA THR A 38 -7.93 34.76 9.07
C THR A 38 -8.79 33.62 9.59
N ALA A 39 -8.82 33.44 10.91
CA ALA A 39 -9.59 32.41 11.58
C ALA A 39 -10.27 32.97 12.83
N LYS A 40 -11.51 32.54 13.10
CA LYS A 40 -12.27 32.97 14.28
C LYS A 40 -11.66 32.45 15.59
N GLU A 41 -11.19 31.20 15.60
CA GLU A 41 -10.69 30.51 16.80
C GLU A 41 -9.16 30.49 16.90
N GLY A 42 -8.46 30.89 15.83
CA GLY A 42 -7.00 30.99 15.80
C GLY A 42 -6.36 30.14 14.69
N ILE A 43 -5.10 30.46 14.39
CA ILE A 43 -4.26 29.77 13.41
C ILE A 43 -3.18 29.00 14.17
N LYS A 44 -3.00 27.72 13.85
CA LYS A 44 -1.99 26.86 14.46
C LYS A 44 -1.04 26.34 13.41
N TYR A 45 0.26 26.51 13.65
CA TYR A 45 1.31 25.87 12.88
C TYR A 45 1.74 24.61 13.63
N GLY A 46 1.35 23.45 13.09
CA GLY A 46 1.72 22.16 13.64
C GLY A 46 3.14 21.74 13.27
N THR A 47 3.60 20.63 13.86
CA THR A 47 4.76 19.91 13.32
C THR A 47 4.39 19.21 12.01
N PRO A 48 5.33 19.01 11.07
CA PRO A 48 5.06 18.25 9.86
C PRO A 48 4.49 16.86 10.18
N GLU A 49 3.27 16.62 9.69
CA GLU A 49 2.62 15.32 9.75
C GLU A 49 2.55 14.73 8.34
N SER A 50 2.55 13.41 8.26
CA SER A 50 2.31 12.77 6.98
C SER A 50 0.84 12.97 6.59
N PRO A 51 0.52 13.24 5.31
CA PRO A 51 -0.86 13.45 4.88
C PRO A 51 -1.73 12.23 5.25
N PRO A 52 -3.06 12.28 5.32
CA PRO A 52 -3.84 11.06 5.50
C PRO A 52 -3.57 10.07 4.36
N LEU A 53 -3.72 8.77 4.64
CA LEU A 53 -3.72 7.77 3.57
C LEU A 53 -4.88 8.10 2.63
N GLY A 54 -4.62 8.23 1.33
CA GLY A 54 -5.62 8.58 0.32
C GLY A 54 -6.80 7.60 0.28
N PRO A 55 -7.83 7.88 -0.55
CA PRO A 55 -9.00 7.02 -0.66
C PRO A 55 -8.57 5.59 -1.02
N LYS A 56 -9.00 4.64 -0.19
CA LYS A 56 -8.72 3.20 -0.35
C LYS A 56 -9.95 2.56 -0.96
N PRO A 57 -9.92 2.14 -2.24
CA PRO A 57 -11.07 1.49 -2.85
C PRO A 57 -11.51 0.28 -2.02
N GLU A 58 -12.81 0.09 -1.88
CA GLU A 58 -13.36 -0.99 -1.06
C GLU A 58 -13.60 -2.26 -1.89
N ILE A 59 -13.06 -3.38 -1.40
CA ILE A 59 -13.42 -4.72 -1.87
C ILE A 59 -14.62 -5.20 -1.04
N LYS A 60 -15.81 -4.87 -1.53
CA LYS A 60 -17.09 -5.27 -0.92
C LYS A 60 -17.40 -6.78 -1.02
N PRO A 61 -17.08 -7.48 -2.12
CA PRO A 61 -17.32 -8.92 -2.20
C PRO A 61 -16.58 -9.67 -1.09
N LYS A 62 -17.30 -10.59 -0.44
CA LYS A 62 -16.79 -11.51 0.60
C LYS A 62 -15.93 -12.65 0.05
N CYS A 63 -15.17 -12.33 -0.99
CA CYS A 63 -14.23 -13.19 -1.70
C CYS A 63 -13.02 -12.32 -2.07
N LEU A 64 -11.86 -12.61 -1.51
CA LEU A 64 -10.60 -11.93 -1.78
C LEU A 64 -9.72 -12.81 -2.64
N VAL A 65 -9.18 -12.24 -3.72
CA VAL A 65 -8.27 -12.93 -4.63
C VAL A 65 -6.98 -12.13 -4.73
N TYR A 66 -5.84 -12.81 -4.63
CA TYR A 66 -4.52 -12.19 -4.73
C TYR A 66 -3.46 -13.18 -5.17
N PHE A 67 -2.36 -12.67 -5.71
CA PHE A 67 -1.22 -13.48 -6.14
C PHE A 67 -0.10 -13.50 -5.09
N ARG A 68 0.61 -14.61 -5.03
CA ARG A 68 1.86 -14.78 -4.27
C ARG A 68 2.88 -15.49 -5.17
N PRO A 69 4.19 -15.30 -4.96
CA PRO A 69 5.19 -16.10 -5.66
C PRO A 69 4.93 -17.59 -5.44
N HIS A 70 5.41 -18.41 -6.37
CA HIS A 70 5.34 -19.85 -6.21
C HIS A 70 6.02 -20.32 -4.92
N ASP A 71 5.73 -21.55 -4.50
CA ASP A 71 6.11 -22.02 -3.16
C ASP A 71 7.64 -22.06 -2.99
N ASN A 72 8.36 -22.39 -4.07
CA ASN A 72 9.82 -22.46 -4.15
C ASN A 72 10.53 -21.12 -4.48
N TYR A 73 9.85 -19.98 -4.38
CA TYR A 73 10.44 -18.67 -4.65
C TYR A 73 11.67 -18.44 -3.76
N ASP A 74 12.82 -18.17 -4.37
CA ASP A 74 14.11 -17.99 -3.73
C ASP A 74 14.68 -16.57 -3.94
N GLY A 75 13.94 -15.70 -4.63
CA GLY A 75 14.37 -14.33 -4.95
C GLY A 75 14.79 -14.17 -6.41
N GLU A 76 14.40 -15.10 -7.28
CA GLU A 76 14.71 -15.12 -8.70
C GLU A 76 14.10 -13.94 -9.50
N PHE A 77 13.13 -13.23 -8.92
CA PHE A 77 12.64 -11.92 -9.38
C PHE A 77 12.32 -11.02 -8.18
N GLY A 78 12.23 -9.70 -8.38
CA GLY A 78 11.83 -8.78 -7.32
C GLY A 78 10.34 -8.92 -7.01
N PHE A 79 10.01 -9.22 -5.76
CA PHE A 79 8.62 -9.22 -5.28
C PHE A 79 8.53 -8.56 -3.92
N ASP A 80 8.07 -7.31 -3.91
CA ASP A 80 7.86 -6.52 -2.71
C ASP A 80 6.39 -6.59 -2.30
N TRP A 81 6.14 -7.21 -1.14
CA TRP A 81 4.86 -7.13 -0.46
C TRP A 81 5.08 -6.58 0.94
N LEU A 82 4.12 -5.80 1.43
CA LEU A 82 4.15 -5.39 2.82
C LEU A 82 3.99 -6.64 3.69
N ARG A 83 5.07 -7.02 4.38
CA ARG A 83 5.12 -8.23 5.21
C ARG A 83 4.09 -8.15 6.33
N THR A 84 3.19 -9.13 6.36
CA THR A 84 2.14 -9.25 7.36
C THR A 84 2.41 -10.35 8.38
N GLY A 85 3.41 -11.21 8.15
CA GLY A 85 3.71 -12.33 9.03
C GLY A 85 2.78 -13.54 8.87
N GLU A 86 2.09 -13.64 7.74
CA GLU A 86 1.05 -14.63 7.49
C GLU A 86 1.58 -15.91 6.85
N THR A 87 2.72 -15.84 6.16
CA THR A 87 3.20 -16.94 5.30
C THR A 87 3.99 -18.00 6.06
N LYS A 88 4.35 -17.73 7.33
CA LYS A 88 5.27 -18.56 8.13
C LYS A 88 6.66 -18.78 7.50
N LYS A 89 6.95 -18.15 6.35
CA LYS A 89 8.27 -18.20 5.72
C LYS A 89 9.28 -17.43 6.56
N LYS A 90 10.51 -17.91 6.61
CA LYS A 90 11.63 -17.21 7.27
C LYS A 90 11.75 -15.80 6.68
N GLY A 91 11.78 -14.78 7.54
CA GLY A 91 11.86 -13.38 7.11
C GLY A 91 10.52 -12.69 6.83
N ASP A 92 9.39 -13.41 6.80
CA ASP A 92 8.05 -12.81 6.84
C ASP A 92 7.67 -12.50 8.29
N SER A 93 8.32 -11.49 8.87
CA SER A 93 7.88 -10.86 10.11
C SER A 93 7.02 -9.65 9.78
N TRP A 94 5.97 -9.39 10.56
CA TRP A 94 5.14 -8.20 10.36
C TRP A 94 6.02 -6.96 10.32
N PHE A 95 5.91 -6.16 9.26
CA PHE A 95 6.82 -5.04 9.01
C PHE A 95 6.86 -4.06 10.20
N GLY A 96 5.72 -3.78 10.83
CA GLY A 96 5.66 -2.90 12.00
C GLY A 96 6.47 -3.37 13.21
N ASN A 97 6.80 -4.65 13.31
CA ASN A 97 7.62 -5.17 14.42
C ASN A 97 9.12 -4.94 14.22
N ILE A 98 9.57 -4.76 12.98
CA ILE A 98 10.99 -4.72 12.62
C ILE A 98 11.44 -3.33 12.12
N MET A 99 10.55 -2.34 12.16
CA MET A 99 10.84 -0.98 11.72
C MET A 99 11.01 -0.02 12.87
N GLY A 100 12.05 0.78 12.76
CA GLY A 100 12.48 1.68 13.82
C GLY A 100 13.82 2.31 13.49
N LYS A 101 14.40 2.96 14.49
CA LYS A 101 15.71 3.59 14.40
C LYS A 101 16.56 3.14 15.57
N TYR A 102 17.86 3.13 15.33
CA TYR A 102 18.85 3.00 16.41
C TYR A 102 19.14 4.38 16.97
N TYR A 103 19.37 4.43 18.29
CA TYR A 103 19.65 5.66 19.01
C TYR A 103 20.99 5.54 19.75
N GLU A 104 21.64 6.67 20.00
CA GLU A 104 22.77 6.74 20.91
C GLU A 104 22.35 6.35 22.34
N SER A 105 23.31 6.24 23.26
CA SER A 105 23.03 5.94 24.68
C SER A 105 22.10 6.96 25.34
N ASP A 106 22.05 8.19 24.82
CA ASP A 106 21.17 9.27 25.28
C ASP A 106 19.69 9.05 24.94
N ASN A 107 19.36 8.02 24.16
CA ASN A 107 18.00 7.65 23.79
C ASN A 107 17.22 8.69 22.95
N VAL A 108 17.88 9.75 22.48
CA VAL A 108 17.28 10.88 21.77
C VAL A 108 17.95 11.08 20.41
N THR A 109 19.27 10.98 20.35
CA THR A 109 20.05 11.17 19.13
C THR A 109 19.95 9.92 18.26
N ILE A 110 19.55 10.09 17.00
CA ILE A 110 19.55 9.00 16.02
C ILE A 110 20.99 8.58 15.76
N PHE A 111 21.28 7.30 15.93
CA PHE A 111 22.57 6.70 15.62
C PHE A 111 22.82 6.76 14.10
N LYS A 112 23.91 7.40 13.69
CA LYS A 112 24.24 7.63 12.26
C LYS A 112 25.40 6.78 11.74
N ASP A 113 26.20 6.20 12.63
CA ASP A 113 27.36 5.42 12.23
C ASP A 113 26.95 4.02 11.77
N THR A 114 26.72 3.87 10.47
CA THR A 114 26.28 2.59 9.90
C THR A 114 27.34 1.50 9.91
N ASN A 115 28.60 1.82 10.26
CA ASN A 115 29.70 0.84 10.31
C ASN A 115 29.91 0.25 11.71
N HIS A 116 29.22 0.76 12.73
CA HIS A 116 29.30 0.26 14.09
C HIS A 116 28.01 -0.43 14.55
N TRP A 117 28.16 -1.43 15.42
CA TRP A 117 27.03 -2.16 15.97
C TRP A 117 26.32 -1.33 17.05
N ASN A 118 24.98 -1.28 16.99
CA ASN A 118 24.15 -0.65 18.00
C ASN A 118 22.95 -1.56 18.32
N THR A 119 22.63 -1.71 19.61
CA THR A 119 21.51 -2.55 20.09
C THR A 119 20.31 -1.74 20.58
N ASN A 120 20.45 -0.40 20.70
CA ASN A 120 19.41 0.51 21.19
C ASN A 120 18.37 0.82 20.08
N PHE A 121 17.66 -0.22 19.67
CA PHE A 121 16.61 -0.13 18.66
C PHE A 121 15.28 0.32 19.28
N LYS A 122 14.67 1.36 18.72
CA LYS A 122 13.30 1.77 19.06
C LYS A 122 12.40 1.68 17.85
N LYS A 123 11.28 1.00 18.05
CA LYS A 123 10.22 0.86 17.03
C LYS A 123 9.62 2.22 16.69
N ASP A 124 9.44 2.47 15.40
CA ASP A 124 8.80 3.67 14.87
C ASP A 124 7.71 3.27 13.87
N LEU A 125 6.47 3.17 14.36
CA LEU A 125 5.32 2.80 13.54
C LEU A 125 5.02 3.83 12.44
N ARG A 126 5.50 5.07 12.56
CA ARG A 126 5.35 6.07 11.49
C ARG A 126 6.13 5.66 10.25
N MET A 127 7.20 4.87 10.39
CA MET A 127 7.92 4.30 9.25
C MET A 127 7.08 3.25 8.51
N TYR A 128 6.28 2.46 9.24
CA TYR A 128 5.30 1.55 8.65
C TYR A 128 4.24 2.32 7.88
N ASP A 129 3.65 3.36 8.48
CA ASP A 129 2.64 4.19 7.83
C ASP A 129 3.20 4.91 6.60
N ARG A 130 4.47 5.32 6.63
CA ARG A 130 5.15 5.91 5.48
C ARG A 130 5.36 4.89 4.36
N LEU A 131 5.82 3.66 4.67
CA LEU A 131 5.97 2.64 3.64
C LEU A 131 4.62 2.25 3.02
N LEU A 132 3.58 2.13 3.84
CA LEU A 132 2.24 1.78 3.40
C LEU A 132 1.72 2.71 2.29
N ARG A 133 2.16 3.98 2.26
CA ARG A 133 1.81 4.96 1.21
C ARG A 133 2.37 4.66 -0.17
N ASN A 134 3.44 3.86 -0.25
CA ASN A 134 4.05 3.48 -1.52
C ASN A 134 3.25 2.38 -2.24
N TYR A 135 2.23 1.82 -1.59
CA TYR A 135 1.40 0.74 -2.11
C TYR A 135 0.03 1.27 -2.51
N THR A 136 -0.54 0.68 -3.55
CA THR A 136 -1.99 0.82 -3.82
C THR A 136 -2.75 0.04 -2.76
N LEU A 137 -3.57 0.73 -1.98
CA LEU A 137 -4.26 0.17 -0.82
C LEU A 137 -5.74 -0.08 -1.09
N PHE A 138 -6.22 -1.26 -0.74
CA PHE A 138 -7.63 -1.62 -0.77
C PHE A 138 -8.16 -1.84 0.64
N ASN A 139 -9.36 -1.35 0.92
CA ASN A 139 -10.09 -1.66 2.15
C ASN A 139 -10.87 -2.97 1.97
N ILE A 140 -10.81 -3.85 2.96
CA ILE A 140 -11.59 -5.10 2.99
C ILE A 140 -12.47 -5.08 4.25
N PRO A 141 -13.70 -4.52 4.14
CA PRO A 141 -14.55 -4.28 5.31
C PRO A 141 -14.93 -5.57 6.04
N TRP A 142 -15.19 -6.66 5.30
CA TRP A 142 -15.64 -7.92 5.88
C TRP A 142 -14.55 -8.71 6.62
N LYS A 143 -13.27 -8.38 6.41
CA LYS A 143 -12.15 -8.92 7.19
C LYS A 143 -11.94 -8.21 8.53
N GLN A 144 -12.73 -7.18 8.82
CA GLN A 144 -12.64 -6.43 10.05
C GLN A 144 -12.90 -7.33 11.27
N LYS A 145 -12.01 -7.26 12.26
CA LYS A 145 -12.29 -7.82 13.59
C LYS A 145 -13.06 -6.78 14.40
N LYS A 146 -14.05 -7.23 15.17
CA LYS A 146 -14.91 -6.37 16.01
C LYS A 146 -14.06 -5.38 16.81
N GLY A 147 -14.32 -4.07 16.66
CA GLY A 147 -13.61 -2.99 17.36
C GLY A 147 -12.24 -2.58 16.78
N LYS A 148 -11.85 -3.05 15.58
CA LYS A 148 -10.62 -2.64 14.90
C LYS A 148 -10.91 -1.98 13.55
N ASN A 149 -9.92 -1.24 13.03
CA ASN A 149 -9.98 -0.66 11.68
C ASN A 149 -10.17 -1.74 10.60
N ALA A 150 -10.75 -1.35 9.46
CA ALA A 150 -10.89 -2.22 8.30
C ALA A 150 -9.53 -2.83 7.91
N PHE A 151 -9.53 -4.09 7.48
CA PHE A 151 -8.32 -4.73 7.00
C PHE A 151 -7.88 -4.04 5.70
N ILE A 152 -6.61 -3.63 5.64
CA ILE A 152 -6.03 -2.98 4.47
C ILE A 152 -5.22 -4.02 3.70
N TYR A 153 -5.47 -4.13 2.41
CA TYR A 153 -4.70 -4.94 1.49
C TYR A 153 -3.78 -4.06 0.62
N PRO A 154 -2.46 -4.03 0.88
CA PRO A 154 -1.49 -3.38 0.02
C PRO A 154 -1.17 -4.26 -1.19
N THR A 155 -1.26 -3.69 -2.39
CA THR A 155 -1.02 -4.39 -3.66
C THR A 155 0.47 -4.62 -3.87
N PRO A 156 0.95 -5.88 -4.01
CA PRO A 156 2.36 -6.16 -4.21
C PRO A 156 2.95 -5.48 -5.45
N ILE A 157 4.26 -5.21 -5.41
CA ILE A 157 5.05 -4.67 -6.51
C ILE A 157 5.96 -5.78 -7.03
N ILE A 158 6.01 -5.94 -8.36
CA ILE A 158 6.88 -6.92 -9.03
C ILE A 158 7.95 -6.15 -9.80
N THR A 159 9.18 -6.66 -9.77
CA THR A 159 10.28 -6.23 -10.63
C THR A 159 10.83 -7.47 -11.33
N LEU A 160 10.77 -7.47 -12.66
CA LEU A 160 11.19 -8.59 -13.49
C LEU A 160 12.13 -8.06 -14.58
N LEU A 161 13.28 -8.71 -14.74
CA LEU A 161 14.23 -8.37 -15.80
C LEU A 161 13.69 -8.82 -17.15
N GLU A 162 14.08 -8.11 -18.21
CA GLU A 162 13.73 -8.47 -19.58
C GLU A 162 14.18 -9.90 -19.92
N GLY A 163 13.31 -10.66 -20.59
CA GLY A 163 13.54 -12.07 -20.94
C GLY A 163 13.47 -13.06 -19.77
N LYS A 164 13.15 -12.60 -18.55
CA LYS A 164 12.89 -13.48 -17.40
C LYS A 164 11.42 -13.74 -17.23
N THR A 165 11.10 -14.88 -16.62
CA THR A 165 9.73 -15.29 -16.34
C THR A 165 9.46 -15.27 -14.84
N ALA A 166 8.24 -14.91 -14.45
CA ALA A 166 7.79 -15.01 -13.07
C ALA A 166 6.51 -15.84 -12.98
N THR A 167 6.44 -16.74 -12.00
CA THR A 167 5.27 -17.61 -11.78
C THR A 167 4.67 -17.38 -10.41
N PHE A 168 3.35 -17.26 -10.37
CA PHE A 168 2.61 -16.91 -9.16
C PHE A 168 1.51 -17.91 -8.86
N ASN A 169 1.37 -18.22 -7.57
CA ASN A 169 0.25 -18.92 -6.99
C ASN A 169 -0.94 -17.96 -6.82
N LEU A 170 -2.14 -18.42 -7.15
CA LEU A 170 -3.37 -17.72 -6.82
C LEU A 170 -3.83 -18.10 -5.41
N LYS A 171 -4.05 -17.10 -4.56
CA LYS A 171 -4.64 -17.24 -3.23
C LYS A 171 -6.07 -16.71 -3.26
N ILE A 172 -6.99 -17.48 -2.73
CA ILE A 172 -8.42 -17.15 -2.68
C ILE A 172 -8.89 -17.31 -1.24
N GLU A 173 -9.61 -16.33 -0.72
CA GLU A 173 -10.22 -16.38 0.61
C GLU A 173 -11.69 -16.03 0.52
N ILE A 174 -12.55 -16.97 0.92
CA ILE A 174 -14.00 -16.92 0.71
C ILE A 174 -14.69 -16.95 2.06
N GLU A 175 -15.37 -15.87 2.43
CA GLU A 175 -16.29 -15.83 3.57
C GLU A 175 -17.73 -16.11 3.11
N LYS A 176 -18.11 -15.65 1.91
CA LYS A 176 -19.39 -15.99 1.26
C LYS A 176 -19.13 -16.47 -0.17
N LEU A 177 -19.69 -17.63 -0.49
CA LEU A 177 -19.47 -18.27 -1.79
C LEU A 177 -19.98 -17.38 -2.95
N PRO A 178 -19.14 -17.08 -3.95
CA PRO A 178 -19.59 -16.36 -5.15
C PRO A 178 -20.37 -17.31 -6.08
N LYS A 179 -21.32 -16.76 -6.86
CA LYS A 179 -22.02 -17.53 -7.91
C LYS A 179 -21.06 -17.98 -9.02
N LYS A 180 -20.09 -17.12 -9.36
CA LYS A 180 -19.07 -17.34 -10.38
C LYS A 180 -17.81 -16.57 -9.99
N LEU A 181 -16.64 -17.16 -10.27
CA LEU A 181 -15.35 -16.47 -10.15
C LEU A 181 -14.59 -16.61 -11.46
N THR A 182 -14.32 -15.47 -12.09
CA THR A 182 -13.56 -15.36 -13.34
C THR A 182 -12.45 -14.34 -13.20
N LEU A 183 -11.35 -14.58 -13.91
CA LEU A 183 -10.20 -13.70 -14.00
C LEU A 183 -9.96 -13.33 -15.46
N GLU A 184 -9.87 -12.03 -15.72
CA GLU A 184 -9.61 -11.46 -17.03
C GLU A 184 -8.59 -10.34 -16.91
N PHE A 185 -7.82 -10.14 -17.98
CA PHE A 185 -6.93 -8.99 -18.06
C PHE A 185 -7.71 -7.78 -18.55
N LYS A 186 -7.55 -6.66 -17.86
CA LYS A 186 -8.17 -5.39 -18.24
C LYS A 186 -7.76 -4.96 -19.64
N GLU A 187 -6.47 -5.09 -19.95
CA GLU A 187 -5.90 -4.74 -21.25
C GLU A 187 -5.72 -6.00 -22.10
N LYS A 188 -6.23 -6.00 -23.34
CA LYS A 188 -6.13 -7.15 -24.26
C LYS A 188 -4.68 -7.52 -24.55
N GLU A 189 -3.84 -6.51 -24.73
CA GLU A 189 -2.42 -6.65 -25.02
C GLU A 189 -1.65 -7.36 -23.90
N ALA A 190 -2.16 -7.36 -22.67
CA ALA A 190 -1.52 -8.03 -21.55
C ALA A 190 -1.38 -9.54 -21.79
N SER A 191 -2.26 -10.14 -22.59
CA SER A 191 -2.19 -11.56 -22.96
C SER A 191 -0.92 -11.96 -23.75
N LYS A 192 -0.19 -10.98 -24.31
CA LYS A 192 1.12 -11.21 -24.96
C LYS A 192 2.23 -11.55 -23.97
N HIS A 193 2.11 -11.07 -22.74
CA HIS A 193 3.13 -11.18 -21.68
C HIS A 193 2.63 -11.91 -20.43
N LEU A 194 1.31 -12.03 -20.26
CA LEU A 194 0.66 -12.64 -19.11
C LEU A 194 -0.21 -13.80 -19.57
N SER A 195 -0.09 -14.92 -18.87
CA SER A 195 -0.92 -16.11 -19.09
C SER A 195 -1.51 -16.60 -17.78
N LEU A 196 -2.80 -16.95 -17.83
CA LEU A 196 -3.52 -17.61 -16.73
C LEU A 196 -3.67 -19.09 -17.05
N ASN A 197 -3.51 -19.96 -16.05
CA ASN A 197 -3.72 -21.39 -16.21
C ASN A 197 -5.19 -21.70 -16.57
N VAL A 198 -6.13 -21.10 -15.85
CA VAL A 198 -7.57 -21.15 -16.16
C VAL A 198 -8.23 -19.80 -15.91
N GLN A 199 -9.23 -19.44 -16.70
CA GLN A 199 -9.94 -18.16 -16.56
C GLN A 199 -11.13 -18.24 -15.59
N GLN A 200 -11.81 -19.39 -15.53
CA GLN A 200 -12.92 -19.63 -14.61
C GLN A 200 -12.51 -20.61 -13.52
N ILE A 201 -12.82 -20.26 -12.27
CA ILE A 201 -12.46 -21.06 -11.10
C ILE A 201 -13.72 -21.75 -10.57
N GLY A 202 -13.72 -23.08 -10.65
CA GLY A 202 -14.76 -23.94 -10.09
C GLY A 202 -14.32 -24.66 -8.81
N GLY A 203 -15.26 -25.37 -8.18
CA GLY A 203 -14.99 -26.24 -7.04
C GLY A 203 -14.53 -25.51 -5.77
N LEU A 204 -15.03 -24.29 -5.55
CA LEU A 204 -14.67 -23.49 -4.38
C LEU A 204 -15.64 -23.75 -3.21
N SER A 205 -15.11 -23.68 -2.00
CA SER A 205 -15.86 -23.72 -0.74
C SER A 205 -15.48 -22.53 0.14
N ILE A 206 -16.21 -22.31 1.24
CA ILE A 206 -15.83 -21.28 2.22
C ILE A 206 -14.46 -21.63 2.81
N GLY A 207 -13.59 -20.63 2.97
CA GLY A 207 -12.25 -20.80 3.50
C GLY A 207 -11.15 -20.30 2.56
N LYS A 208 -9.93 -20.79 2.80
CA LYS A 208 -8.71 -20.41 2.05
C LYS A 208 -8.36 -21.48 1.03
N HIS A 209 -8.11 -21.07 -0.21
CA HIS A 209 -7.70 -21.92 -1.31
C HIS A 209 -6.41 -21.41 -1.94
N THR A 210 -5.60 -22.33 -2.44
CA THR A 210 -4.42 -22.01 -3.26
C THR A 210 -4.53 -22.77 -4.57
N LYS A 211 -4.28 -22.10 -5.69
CA LYS A 211 -4.02 -22.73 -6.98
C LYS A 211 -2.60 -22.42 -7.37
N SER A 212 -1.77 -23.46 -7.51
CA SER A 212 -0.35 -23.29 -7.78
C SER A 212 -0.09 -22.92 -9.23
N ASN A 213 0.96 -22.14 -9.48
CA ASN A 213 1.45 -21.75 -10.81
C ASN A 213 0.32 -21.24 -11.73
N PHE A 214 -0.50 -20.34 -11.19
CA PHE A 214 -1.74 -19.91 -11.81
C PHE A 214 -1.55 -18.75 -12.79
N LEU A 215 -0.64 -17.83 -12.48
CA LEU A 215 -0.27 -16.71 -13.35
C LEU A 215 1.20 -16.84 -13.73
N LYS A 216 1.49 -16.70 -15.01
CA LYS A 216 2.86 -16.65 -15.54
C LYS A 216 3.07 -15.34 -16.30
N ILE A 217 4.21 -14.71 -16.04
CA ILE A 217 4.74 -13.55 -16.76
C ILE A 217 5.90 -14.03 -17.62
N THR A 218 5.96 -13.62 -18.88
CA THR A 218 6.99 -14.00 -19.88
C THR A 218 7.51 -12.81 -20.65
#